data_AF-A0AAN8J7A0-F1
#
_entry.id   AF-A0AAN8J7A0-F1
#
_cell.length_a   1.000
_cell.length_b   1.000
_cell.length_c   1.000
_cell.angle_alpha   90.00
_cell.angle_beta   90.00
_cell.angle_gamma   90.00
#
_symmetry.space_group_name_H-M   'P 1'
#
loop_
_entity.id
_entity.type
_entity.pdbx_description
1 polymer ?
#
loop_
_entity_poly.entity_id
_entity_poly.type
_entity_poly.pdbx_seq_one_letter_code
_entity_poly.pdbx_strand_id
1 'polypeptide(L)'
;MENADRNDSYEDYLESTMSEAESSPVSPTDPTPLSSTPVPDEAFTSTPNATTKELSRAFDKAEVQNAIRPMITLILRKQIDKYIAPLRKEIHDLKYELSSVTLQLNGMLNERCDDLEQCGRRNCIPISGITETHNEIVENKVIEVLKQVIPDIAPNDIQNRHRVGKPIMGNPKKIIVRLSSYKTKVSIMRDKKVINSAEDNIYINEYLTRFRAHIFKNARKSFKSNLINGCWTRDGKIFIRERKPDGTDGSITRIHSKVQIPGYKPSPEELQPESKYPE
;
A
#
# COMPACT_ATOMS: atom_id res chain seq x y z
N MET A 1 10.97 -0.31 -31.22
CA MET A 1 10.37 -1.60 -31.63
C MET A 1 10.98 -2.69 -30.75
N GLU A 2 11.01 -2.46 -29.43
CA GLU A 2 11.86 -3.19 -28.48
C GLU A 2 11.30 -3.01 -27.06
N ASN A 3 9.99 -3.19 -26.90
CA ASN A 3 9.28 -3.15 -25.61
C ASN A 3 8.11 -4.15 -25.56
N ALA A 4 8.02 -5.07 -26.53
CA ALA A 4 7.08 -6.19 -26.49
C ALA A 4 7.74 -7.41 -25.79
N ASP A 5 9.03 -7.65 -26.03
CA ASP A 5 9.74 -8.85 -25.56
C ASP A 5 10.02 -8.93 -24.05
N ARG A 6 9.74 -7.88 -23.26
CA ARG A 6 9.90 -7.94 -21.79
C ARG A 6 8.66 -8.40 -21.05
N ASN A 7 7.48 -8.32 -21.67
CA ASN A 7 6.26 -8.87 -21.06
C ASN A 7 6.17 -10.37 -21.30
N ASP A 8 6.62 -10.85 -22.47
CA ASP A 8 6.65 -12.28 -22.76
C ASP A 8 7.62 -13.02 -21.83
N SER A 9 8.74 -12.42 -21.43
CA SER A 9 9.66 -13.07 -20.47
C SER A 9 9.08 -13.22 -19.05
N TYR A 10 8.08 -12.43 -18.66
CA TYR A 10 7.47 -12.51 -17.33
C TYR A 10 6.24 -13.42 -17.35
N GLU A 11 5.49 -13.41 -18.44
CA GLU A 11 4.41 -14.35 -18.69
C GLU A 11 4.96 -15.76 -18.96
N ASP A 12 6.06 -15.93 -19.70
CA ASP A 12 6.75 -17.22 -19.86
C ASP A 12 7.33 -17.74 -18.53
N TYR A 13 7.76 -16.85 -17.64
CA TYR A 13 8.20 -17.26 -16.30
C TYR A 13 7.01 -17.68 -15.42
N LEU A 14 5.86 -17.01 -15.54
CA LEU A 14 4.63 -17.39 -14.86
C LEU A 14 4.06 -18.69 -15.44
N GLU A 15 4.04 -18.86 -16.77
CA GLU A 15 3.60 -20.08 -17.43
C GLU A 15 4.57 -21.24 -17.21
N SER A 16 5.89 -21.02 -17.19
CA SER A 16 6.86 -22.06 -16.85
C SER A 16 6.77 -22.46 -15.38
N THR A 17 6.53 -21.52 -14.46
CA THR A 17 6.35 -21.85 -13.03
C THR A 17 4.98 -22.47 -12.74
N MET A 18 3.95 -22.14 -13.51
CA MET A 18 2.64 -22.79 -13.46
C MET A 18 2.65 -24.16 -14.16
N SER A 19 3.44 -24.33 -15.23
CA SER A 19 3.60 -25.61 -15.97
C SER A 19 4.48 -26.60 -15.21
N GLU A 20 5.54 -26.15 -14.54
CA GLU A 20 6.29 -27.00 -13.61
C GLU A 20 5.47 -27.38 -12.36
N ALA A 21 4.45 -26.57 -11.99
CA ALA A 21 3.47 -26.93 -10.98
C ALA A 21 2.39 -27.91 -11.49
N GLU A 22 2.19 -28.02 -12.81
CA GLU A 22 1.14 -28.86 -13.43
C GLU A 22 1.64 -30.23 -13.90
N SER A 23 2.95 -30.46 -14.03
CA SER A 23 3.51 -31.76 -14.48
C SER A 23 3.92 -32.72 -13.36
N SER A 24 3.55 -32.44 -12.11
CA SER A 24 3.50 -33.46 -11.05
C SER A 24 2.18 -33.33 -10.31
N PRO A 25 1.28 -34.32 -10.39
CA PRO A 25 -0.02 -34.25 -9.78
C PRO A 25 0.15 -34.45 -8.28
N VAL A 26 0.37 -33.37 -7.53
CA VAL A 26 0.05 -33.35 -6.11
C VAL A 26 -1.42 -32.95 -6.04
N SER A 27 -2.27 -33.94 -6.27
CA SER A 27 -3.66 -33.92 -5.84
C SER A 27 -3.73 -33.41 -4.41
N PRO A 28 -4.86 -32.80 -3.98
CA PRO A 28 -5.08 -32.53 -2.57
C PRO A 28 -4.76 -33.82 -1.86
N THR A 29 -3.79 -33.82 -0.96
CA THR A 29 -3.69 -34.93 -0.03
C THR A 29 -4.95 -34.81 0.81
N ASP A 30 -6.01 -35.43 0.31
CA ASP A 30 -7.00 -36.09 1.11
C ASP A 30 -6.27 -36.64 2.32
N PRO A 31 -6.81 -36.47 3.54
CA PRO A 31 -6.20 -37.04 4.72
C PRO A 31 -5.86 -38.48 4.36
N THR A 32 -4.56 -38.80 4.34
CA THR A 32 -4.08 -40.13 3.94
C THR A 32 -4.99 -41.09 4.68
N PRO A 33 -5.78 -41.93 3.98
CA PRO A 33 -6.69 -42.80 4.66
C PRO A 33 -5.81 -43.58 5.60
N LEU A 34 -6.12 -43.47 6.91
CA LEU A 34 -5.49 -44.31 7.91
C LEU A 34 -5.38 -45.69 7.28
N SER A 35 -4.13 -46.16 7.11
CA SER A 35 -3.87 -47.48 6.57
C SER A 35 -4.76 -48.43 7.34
N SER A 36 -5.81 -48.87 6.65
CA SER A 36 -6.60 -50.01 7.04
C SER A 36 -5.69 -51.20 6.78
N THR A 37 -4.69 -51.40 7.64
CA THR A 37 -4.57 -52.76 8.15
C THR A 37 -5.99 -53.12 8.55
N PRO A 38 -6.59 -54.17 7.95
CA PRO A 38 -7.79 -54.71 8.54
C PRO A 38 -7.36 -55.04 9.96
N VAL A 39 -7.72 -54.20 10.92
CA VAL A 39 -8.01 -54.70 12.24
C VAL A 39 -8.92 -55.86 11.89
N PRO A 40 -8.53 -57.10 12.24
CA PRO A 40 -9.37 -58.23 11.93
C PRO A 40 -10.77 -57.79 12.33
N ASP A 41 -11.71 -57.81 11.38
CA ASP A 41 -13.11 -57.89 11.72
C ASP A 41 -13.23 -59.26 12.42
N GLU A 42 -12.73 -59.34 13.65
CA GLU A 42 -13.51 -59.90 14.71
C GLU A 42 -14.74 -59.01 14.76
N ALA A 43 -15.65 -59.27 13.83
CA ALA A 43 -17.01 -58.86 13.94
C ALA A 43 -17.36 -59.27 15.36
N PHE A 44 -17.48 -58.30 16.26
CA PHE A 44 -17.97 -58.50 17.60
C PHE A 44 -19.47 -58.78 17.44
N THR A 45 -19.78 -59.90 16.78
CA THR A 45 -21.05 -60.57 16.75
C THR A 45 -21.19 -61.32 18.06
N SER A 46 -20.85 -60.67 19.18
CA SER A 46 -21.53 -61.01 20.41
C SER A 46 -22.96 -60.57 20.20
N THR A 47 -23.80 -61.51 19.77
CA THR A 47 -25.24 -61.38 19.97
C THR A 47 -25.42 -60.88 21.39
N PRO A 48 -26.05 -59.71 21.60
CA PRO A 48 -26.07 -59.13 22.94
C PRO A 48 -26.74 -60.15 23.86
N ASN A 49 -25.93 -60.73 24.74
CA ASN A 49 -26.39 -61.67 25.75
C ASN A 49 -27.46 -60.99 26.61
N ALA A 50 -28.27 -61.76 27.33
CA ALA A 50 -29.39 -61.22 28.10
C ALA A 50 -28.97 -60.02 28.97
N THR A 51 -27.76 -60.08 29.55
CA THR A 51 -27.15 -59.03 30.36
C THR A 51 -26.84 -57.73 29.59
N THR A 52 -26.31 -57.81 28.37
CA THR A 52 -26.05 -56.61 27.53
C THR A 52 -27.33 -55.99 26.99
N LYS A 53 -28.37 -56.80 26.68
CA LYS A 53 -29.71 -56.28 26.34
C LYS A 53 -30.37 -55.60 27.54
N GLU A 54 -30.23 -56.15 28.73
CA GLU A 54 -30.74 -55.56 29.97
C GLU A 54 -30.01 -54.28 30.33
N LEU A 55 -28.69 -54.24 30.17
CA LEU A 55 -27.90 -53.02 30.35
C LEU A 55 -28.32 -51.94 29.34
N SER A 56 -28.49 -52.27 28.06
CA SER A 56 -29.00 -51.32 27.06
C SER A 56 -30.36 -50.76 27.46
N ARG A 57 -31.31 -51.62 27.85
CA ARG A 57 -32.63 -51.20 28.33
C ARG A 57 -32.56 -50.34 29.60
N ALA A 58 -31.60 -50.59 30.48
CA ALA A 58 -31.37 -49.78 31.68
C ALA A 58 -30.76 -48.41 31.32
N PHE A 59 -29.86 -48.35 30.33
CA PHE A 59 -29.32 -47.11 29.79
C PHE A 59 -30.35 -46.28 29.03
N ASP A 60 -31.38 -46.90 28.45
CA ASP A 60 -32.48 -46.19 27.77
C ASP A 60 -33.46 -45.53 28.76
N LYS A 61 -33.38 -45.86 30.05
CA LYS A 61 -34.19 -45.20 31.08
C LYS A 61 -33.76 -43.74 31.22
N ALA A 62 -34.73 -42.83 31.06
CA ALA A 62 -34.51 -41.39 31.12
C ALA A 62 -33.81 -40.94 32.42
N GLU A 63 -34.12 -41.57 33.56
CA GLU A 63 -33.48 -41.30 34.85
C GLU A 63 -31.97 -41.58 34.83
N VAL A 64 -31.57 -42.70 34.22
CA VAL A 64 -30.16 -43.12 34.08
C VAL A 64 -29.43 -42.20 33.10
N GLN A 65 -30.04 -41.88 31.96
CA GLN A 65 -29.45 -40.93 31.01
C GLN A 65 -29.30 -39.53 31.62
N ASN A 66 -30.28 -39.04 32.36
CA ASN A 66 -30.25 -37.73 32.98
C ASN A 66 -29.19 -37.64 34.10
N ALA A 67 -28.90 -38.74 34.78
CA ALA A 67 -27.82 -38.81 35.77
C ALA A 67 -26.42 -38.86 35.13
N ILE A 68 -26.24 -39.59 34.02
CA ILE A 68 -24.93 -39.82 33.40
C ILE A 68 -24.54 -38.73 32.40
N ARG A 69 -25.52 -38.19 31.66
CA ARG A 69 -25.32 -37.12 30.66
C ARG A 69 -24.50 -35.94 31.18
N PRO A 70 -24.75 -35.33 32.36
CA PRO A 70 -23.95 -34.20 32.83
C PRO A 70 -22.49 -34.59 33.09
N MET A 71 -22.23 -35.82 33.55
CA MET A 71 -20.88 -36.31 33.83
C MET A 71 -20.06 -36.52 32.55
N ILE A 72 -20.64 -37.19 31.55
CA ILE A 72 -20.03 -37.35 30.22
C ILE A 72 -19.79 -35.98 29.58
N THR A 73 -20.80 -35.10 29.63
CA THR A 73 -20.69 -33.74 29.10
C THR A 73 -19.56 -32.96 29.76
N LEU A 74 -19.38 -33.08 31.08
CA LEU A 74 -18.30 -32.41 31.81
C LEU A 74 -16.92 -32.94 31.42
N ILE A 75 -16.76 -34.26 31.31
CA ILE A 75 -15.48 -34.88 30.92
C ILE A 75 -15.10 -34.46 29.50
N LEU A 76 -16.05 -34.52 28.56
CA LEU A 76 -15.85 -34.11 27.19
C LEU A 76 -15.51 -32.61 27.11
N ARG A 77 -16.24 -31.74 27.81
CA ARG A 77 -15.92 -30.31 27.88
C ARG A 77 -14.50 -30.06 28.40
N LYS A 78 -14.10 -30.69 29.50
CA LYS A 78 -12.74 -30.55 30.05
C LYS A 78 -11.66 -31.00 29.06
N GLN A 79 -11.87 -32.11 28.37
CA GLN A 79 -10.96 -32.61 27.33
C GLN A 79 -10.90 -31.64 26.14
N ILE A 80 -12.05 -31.18 25.66
CA ILE A 80 -12.17 -30.21 24.56
C ILE A 80 -11.47 -28.90 24.94
N ASP A 81 -11.76 -28.33 26.11
CA ASP A 81 -11.19 -27.06 26.55
C ASP A 81 -9.67 -27.16 26.73
N LYS A 82 -9.16 -28.30 27.21
CA LYS A 82 -7.72 -28.55 27.38
C LYS A 82 -6.94 -28.39 26.08
N TYR A 83 -7.51 -28.81 24.95
CA TYR A 83 -6.80 -28.78 23.65
C TYR A 83 -7.26 -27.63 22.75
N ILE A 84 -8.56 -27.32 22.71
CA ILE A 84 -9.10 -26.28 21.84
C ILE A 84 -8.75 -24.87 22.33
N ALA A 85 -8.75 -24.61 23.65
CA ALA A 85 -8.43 -23.28 24.16
C ALA A 85 -7.00 -22.81 23.79
N PRO A 86 -5.93 -23.61 23.99
CA PRO A 86 -4.59 -23.20 23.59
C PRO A 86 -4.45 -23.08 22.07
N LEU A 87 -5.03 -23.99 21.29
CA LEU A 87 -5.01 -23.89 19.82
C LEU A 87 -5.72 -22.63 19.31
N ARG A 88 -6.87 -22.26 19.89
CA ARG A 88 -7.55 -21.01 19.56
C ARG A 88 -6.71 -19.78 19.88
N LYS A 89 -6.00 -19.82 21.01
CA LYS A 89 -5.08 -18.76 21.41
C LYS A 89 -3.91 -18.66 20.42
N GLU A 90 -3.28 -19.78 20.08
CA GLU A 90 -2.18 -19.82 19.11
C GLU A 90 -2.61 -19.30 17.73
N ILE A 91 -3.78 -19.71 17.24
CA ILE A 91 -4.35 -19.17 16.00
C ILE A 91 -4.56 -17.66 16.09
N HIS A 92 -5.02 -17.15 17.24
CA HIS A 92 -5.20 -15.72 17.43
C HIS A 92 -3.87 -14.98 17.43
N ASP A 93 -2.89 -15.49 18.18
CA ASP A 93 -1.55 -14.90 18.31
C ASP A 93 -0.83 -14.91 16.94
N LEU A 94 -0.86 -16.03 16.22
CA LEU A 94 -0.31 -16.14 14.86
C LEU A 94 -0.99 -15.19 13.87
N LYS A 95 -2.32 -15.04 13.94
CA LYS A 95 -3.05 -14.06 13.10
C LYS A 95 -2.62 -12.63 13.41
N TYR A 96 -2.42 -12.32 14.69
CA TYR A 96 -1.95 -11.00 15.12
C TYR A 96 -0.52 -10.73 14.62
N GLU A 97 0.39 -11.68 14.80
CA GLU A 97 1.77 -11.59 14.29
C GLU A 97 1.80 -11.45 12.77
N LEU A 98 1.03 -12.26 12.04
CA LEU A 98 0.93 -12.19 10.58
C LEU A 98 0.44 -10.80 10.13
N SER A 99 -0.58 -10.25 10.80
CA SER A 99 -1.09 -8.91 10.50
C SER A 99 -0.04 -7.82 10.75
N SER A 100 0.65 -7.90 11.88
CA SER A 100 1.73 -6.97 12.25
C SER A 100 2.90 -7.01 11.25
N VAL A 101 3.38 -8.21 10.93
CA VAL A 101 4.47 -8.41 9.95
C VAL A 101 4.06 -7.95 8.56
N THR A 102 2.83 -8.26 8.13
CA THR A 102 2.29 -7.82 6.84
C THR A 102 2.23 -6.30 6.75
N LEU A 103 1.78 -5.62 7.81
CA LEU A 103 1.72 -4.16 7.88
C LEU A 103 3.13 -3.54 7.79
N GLN A 104 4.10 -4.11 8.51
CA GLN A 104 5.50 -3.66 8.47
C GLN A 104 6.12 -3.84 7.08
N LEU A 105 5.98 -5.02 6.48
CA LEU A 105 6.49 -5.33 5.14
C LEU A 105 5.89 -4.40 4.09
N ASN A 106 4.58 -4.22 4.09
CA ASN A 106 3.91 -3.31 3.17
C ASN A 106 4.36 -1.86 3.37
N GLY A 107 4.56 -1.43 4.63
CA GLY A 107 5.11 -0.11 4.95
C GLY A 107 6.50 0.10 4.34
N MET A 108 7.42 -0.84 4.57
CA MET A 108 8.79 -0.78 4.05
C MET A 108 8.84 -0.83 2.53
N LEU A 109 8.04 -1.70 1.92
CA LEU A 109 7.97 -1.82 0.46
C LEU A 109 7.44 -0.52 -0.17
N ASN A 110 6.37 0.04 0.38
CA ASN A 110 5.79 1.28 -0.11
C ASN A 110 6.78 2.46 0.01
N GLU A 111 7.50 2.57 1.13
CA GLU A 111 8.54 3.59 1.31
C GLU A 111 9.65 3.46 0.26
N ARG A 112 10.16 2.24 0.06
CA ARG A 112 11.24 1.99 -0.91
C ARG A 112 10.80 2.23 -2.35
N CYS A 113 9.58 1.82 -2.71
CA CYS A 113 8.99 2.11 -4.01
C CYS A 113 8.83 3.62 -4.25
N ASP A 114 8.32 4.36 -3.24
CA ASP A 114 8.19 5.81 -3.32
C ASP A 114 9.55 6.52 -3.45
N ASP A 115 10.58 6.07 -2.74
CA ASP A 115 11.93 6.62 -2.85
C ASP A 115 12.53 6.39 -4.25
N LEU A 116 12.37 5.20 -4.82
CA LEU A 116 12.83 4.89 -6.18
C LEU A 116 12.09 5.73 -7.22
N GLU A 117 10.77 5.84 -7.08
CA GLU A 117 9.94 6.68 -7.97
C GLU A 117 10.37 8.15 -7.87
N GLN A 118 10.58 8.65 -6.65
CA GLN A 118 11.02 10.03 -6.44
C GLN A 118 12.43 10.29 -6.98
N CYS A 119 13.33 9.29 -6.91
CA CYS A 119 14.65 9.34 -7.52
C CYS A 119 14.55 9.45 -9.05
N GLY A 120 13.67 8.68 -9.68
CA GLY A 120 13.38 8.79 -11.12
C GLY A 120 12.89 10.17 -11.55
N ARG A 121 12.19 10.88 -10.66
CA ARG A 121 11.68 12.25 -10.84
C ARG A 121 12.70 13.35 -10.49
N ARG A 122 13.90 12.99 -10.04
CA ARG A 122 14.89 13.95 -9.49
C ARG A 122 15.22 15.09 -10.45
N ASN A 123 15.36 14.84 -11.75
CA ASN A 123 15.68 15.86 -12.76
C ASN A 123 14.45 16.38 -13.51
N CYS A 124 13.25 16.09 -13.03
CA CYS A 124 12.01 16.46 -13.68
C CYS A 124 11.35 17.66 -13.00
N ILE A 125 10.74 18.54 -13.79
CA ILE A 125 9.93 19.67 -13.33
C ILE A 125 8.57 19.68 -14.04
N PRO A 126 7.44 19.70 -13.30
CA PRO A 126 6.14 20.01 -13.87
C PRO A 126 5.99 21.52 -14.07
N ILE A 127 5.57 21.91 -15.27
CA ILE A 127 5.16 23.26 -15.61
C ILE A 127 3.65 23.24 -15.87
N SER A 128 2.91 24.12 -15.21
CA SER A 128 1.45 24.28 -15.35
C SER A 128 1.13 25.66 -15.92
N GLY A 129 -0.02 25.82 -16.58
CA GLY A 129 -0.50 27.13 -17.07
C GLY A 129 -0.11 27.48 -18.51
N ILE A 130 0.80 26.73 -19.14
CA ILE A 130 1.15 26.95 -20.55
C ILE A 130 -0.06 26.59 -21.43
N THR A 131 -0.57 27.55 -22.20
CA THR A 131 -1.73 27.37 -23.10
C THR A 131 -1.48 26.27 -24.13
N GLU A 132 -2.52 25.50 -24.45
CA GLU A 132 -2.49 24.47 -25.50
C GLU A 132 -2.90 25.08 -26.84
N THR A 133 -2.16 24.78 -27.89
CA THR A 133 -2.50 25.20 -29.26
C THR A 133 -2.51 23.98 -30.18
N HIS A 134 -3.32 24.01 -31.24
CA HIS A 134 -3.32 22.94 -32.24
C HIS A 134 -1.93 22.86 -32.90
N ASN A 135 -1.42 21.64 -33.09
CA ASN A 135 -0.07 21.37 -33.61
C ASN A 135 1.05 22.13 -32.88
N GLU A 136 0.97 22.22 -31.55
CA GLU A 136 2.00 22.92 -30.75
C GLU A 136 3.36 22.22 -30.77
N ILE A 137 4.42 23.02 -30.84
CA ILE A 137 5.79 22.58 -30.56
C ILE A 137 6.06 22.84 -29.08
N VAL A 138 5.90 21.79 -28.25
CA VAL A 138 6.05 21.87 -26.79
C VAL A 138 7.44 22.37 -26.38
N GLU A 139 8.49 22.04 -27.14
CA GLU A 139 9.86 22.48 -26.87
C GLU A 139 10.00 24.00 -26.84
N ASN A 140 9.48 24.69 -27.86
CA ASN A 140 9.61 26.13 -27.99
C ASN A 140 8.95 26.85 -26.81
N LYS A 141 7.74 26.41 -26.42
CA LYS A 141 7.01 26.95 -25.27
C LYS A 141 7.77 26.72 -23.96
N VAL A 142 8.36 25.54 -23.77
CA VAL A 142 9.15 25.25 -22.57
C VAL A 142 10.41 26.11 -22.52
N ILE A 143 11.15 26.23 -23.63
CA ILE A 143 12.36 27.06 -23.69
C ILE A 143 12.03 28.52 -23.41
N GLU A 144 10.96 29.05 -24.03
CA GLU A 144 10.50 30.42 -23.81
C GLU A 144 10.24 30.71 -22.33
N VAL A 145 9.52 29.81 -21.63
CA VAL A 145 9.26 29.94 -20.20
C VAL A 145 10.55 29.83 -19.38
N LEU A 146 11.43 28.88 -19.68
CA LEU A 146 12.65 28.66 -18.91
C LEU A 146 13.71 29.76 -19.13
N LYS A 147 13.70 30.44 -20.28
CA LYS A 147 14.58 31.58 -20.57
C LYS A 147 14.39 32.76 -19.62
N GLN A 148 13.22 32.88 -19.01
CA GLN A 148 12.95 33.90 -17.97
C GLN A 148 13.81 33.70 -16.71
N VAL A 149 14.31 32.48 -16.48
CA VAL A 149 15.15 32.12 -15.32
C VAL A 149 16.60 31.82 -15.73
N ILE A 150 16.79 31.15 -16.87
CA ILE A 150 18.11 30.83 -17.42
C ILE A 150 18.14 31.35 -18.86
N PRO A 151 18.64 32.57 -19.13
CA PRO A 151 18.62 33.18 -20.46
C PRO A 151 19.26 32.32 -21.55
N ASP A 152 20.34 31.62 -21.21
CA ASP A 152 21.13 30.79 -22.13
C ASP A 152 20.67 29.32 -22.20
N ILE A 153 19.47 28.99 -21.71
CA ILE A 153 19.00 27.60 -21.75
C ILE A 153 18.85 27.09 -23.18
N ALA A 154 19.50 25.96 -23.47
CA ALA A 154 19.53 25.36 -24.79
C ALA A 154 18.54 24.18 -24.90
N PRO A 155 18.10 23.82 -26.12
CA PRO A 155 17.33 22.59 -26.36
C PRO A 155 17.99 21.33 -25.76
N ASN A 156 19.32 21.26 -25.82
CA ASN A 156 20.11 20.14 -25.29
C ASN A 156 20.04 20.00 -23.75
N ASP A 157 19.62 21.06 -23.04
CA ASP A 157 19.37 20.99 -21.59
C ASP A 157 18.06 20.26 -21.24
N ILE A 158 17.22 20.00 -22.24
CA ILE A 158 15.93 19.34 -22.10
C ILE A 158 16.01 17.95 -22.75
N GLN A 159 16.08 16.90 -21.92
CA GLN A 159 16.10 15.51 -22.39
C GLN A 159 14.76 15.04 -22.93
N ASN A 160 13.66 15.46 -22.29
CA ASN A 160 12.32 15.03 -22.67
C ASN A 160 11.30 16.08 -22.20
N ARG A 161 10.24 16.29 -22.99
CA ARG A 161 9.08 17.09 -22.61
C ARG A 161 7.81 16.45 -23.16
N HIS A 162 6.76 16.38 -22.34
CA HIS A 162 5.46 15.90 -22.79
C HIS A 162 4.34 16.44 -21.91
N ARG A 163 3.16 16.62 -22.52
CA ARG A 163 1.92 16.97 -21.79
C ARG A 163 1.43 15.73 -21.03
N VAL A 164 0.99 15.92 -19.80
CA VAL A 164 0.46 14.85 -18.94
C VAL A 164 -0.92 15.22 -18.41
N GLY A 165 -1.83 14.24 -18.47
CA GLY A 165 -3.19 14.34 -17.94
C GLY A 165 -4.28 14.27 -19.01
N LYS A 166 -5.51 14.10 -18.56
CA LYS A 166 -6.69 14.13 -19.42
C LYS A 166 -6.96 15.56 -19.87
N PRO A 167 -7.43 15.78 -21.11
CA PRO A 167 -7.84 17.11 -21.57
C PRO A 167 -9.03 17.57 -20.75
N ILE A 168 -8.95 18.77 -20.18
CA ILE A 168 -10.04 19.39 -19.43
C ILE A 168 -10.28 20.75 -20.08
N MET A 169 -11.53 21.02 -20.44
CA MET A 169 -11.91 22.29 -21.06
C MET A 169 -11.52 23.46 -20.14
N GLY A 170 -10.81 24.45 -20.69
CA GLY A 170 -10.35 25.63 -19.95
C GLY A 170 -9.17 25.41 -19.01
N ASN A 171 -8.61 24.19 -18.91
CA ASN A 171 -7.44 23.91 -18.06
C ASN A 171 -6.33 23.22 -18.86
N PRO A 172 -5.27 23.95 -19.23
CA PRO A 172 -4.14 23.36 -19.94
C PRO A 172 -3.48 22.23 -19.14
N LYS A 173 -3.16 21.12 -19.81
CA LYS A 173 -2.42 20.00 -19.23
C LYS A 173 -1.04 20.46 -18.81
N LYS A 174 -0.53 19.85 -17.76
CA LYS A 174 0.83 20.11 -17.29
C LYS A 174 1.84 19.55 -18.28
N ILE A 175 2.96 20.24 -18.45
CA ILE A 175 4.11 19.70 -19.18
C ILE A 175 5.10 19.17 -18.16
N ILE A 176 5.50 17.90 -18.28
CA ILE A 176 6.62 17.36 -17.52
C ILE A 176 7.87 17.53 -18.37
N VAL A 177 8.86 18.22 -17.82
CA VAL A 177 10.16 18.48 -18.47
C VAL A 177 11.23 17.73 -17.70
N ARG A 178 11.98 16.87 -18.38
CA ARG A 178 13.18 16.22 -17.84
C ARG A 178 14.41 16.98 -18.30
N LEU A 179 15.19 17.47 -17.35
CA LEU A 179 16.40 18.24 -17.59
C LEU A 179 17.62 17.31 -17.67
N SER A 180 18.62 17.72 -18.45
CA SER A 180 19.89 17.02 -18.61
C SER A 180 20.70 16.95 -17.30
N SER A 181 20.61 17.99 -16.48
CA SER A 181 21.42 18.15 -15.27
C SER A 181 20.58 18.53 -14.06
N TYR A 182 20.93 17.93 -12.92
CA TYR A 182 20.40 18.32 -11.62
C TYR A 182 20.72 19.78 -11.27
N LYS A 183 21.89 20.29 -11.71
CA LYS A 183 22.28 21.69 -11.46
C LYS A 183 21.30 22.66 -12.13
N THR A 184 20.93 22.39 -13.38
CA THR A 184 19.94 23.17 -14.13
C THR A 184 18.60 23.18 -13.40
N LYS A 185 18.14 22.01 -12.92
CA LYS A 185 16.92 21.93 -12.10
C LYS A 185 17.03 22.82 -10.86
N VAL A 186 18.12 22.72 -10.11
CA VAL A 186 18.28 23.50 -8.86
C VAL A 186 18.25 25.00 -9.14
N SER A 187 18.89 25.45 -10.21
CA SER A 187 18.86 26.85 -10.64
C SER A 187 17.43 27.30 -10.96
N ILE A 188 16.72 26.54 -11.80
CA ILE A 188 15.30 26.82 -12.12
C ILE A 188 14.45 26.86 -10.84
N MET A 189 14.61 25.89 -9.95
CA MET A 189 13.80 25.79 -8.74
C MET A 189 14.07 26.90 -7.72
N ARG A 190 15.28 27.48 -7.72
CA ARG A 190 15.65 28.62 -6.88
C ARG A 190 14.93 29.89 -7.32
N ASP A 191 14.93 30.14 -8.62
CA ASP A 191 14.51 31.42 -9.20
C ASP A 191 13.12 31.37 -9.86
N LYS A 192 12.45 30.21 -9.79
CA LYS A 192 11.07 30.00 -10.30
C LYS A 192 10.03 31.01 -9.82
N LYS A 193 10.30 31.78 -8.76
CA LYS A 193 9.42 32.86 -8.30
C LYS A 193 9.20 33.90 -9.40
N VAL A 194 10.19 34.15 -10.26
CA VAL A 194 10.06 35.05 -11.42
C VAL A 194 8.90 34.60 -12.31
N ILE A 195 8.83 33.31 -12.61
CA ILE A 195 7.76 32.72 -13.44
C ILE A 195 6.45 32.63 -12.65
N ASN A 196 6.50 32.13 -11.41
CA ASN A 196 5.29 31.89 -10.60
C ASN A 196 4.57 33.17 -10.16
N SER A 197 5.24 34.32 -10.23
CA SER A 197 4.68 35.63 -9.92
C SER A 197 4.30 36.44 -11.16
N ALA A 198 4.54 35.91 -12.37
CA ALA A 198 4.12 36.54 -13.61
C ALA A 198 2.59 36.46 -13.79
N GLU A 199 2.03 37.39 -14.57
CA GLU A 199 0.58 37.49 -14.81
C GLU A 199 0.02 36.34 -15.67
N ASP A 200 0.90 35.60 -16.35
CA ASP A 200 0.55 34.50 -17.28
C ASP A 200 0.01 33.24 -16.58
N ASN A 201 -0.09 33.23 -15.24
CA ASN A 201 -0.56 32.09 -14.43
C ASN A 201 0.25 30.79 -14.68
N ILE A 202 1.53 30.92 -15.02
CA ILE A 202 2.44 29.79 -15.22
C ILE A 202 3.10 29.42 -13.89
N TYR A 203 3.12 28.13 -13.58
CA TYR A 203 3.68 27.64 -12.32
C TYR A 203 4.67 26.50 -12.53
N ILE A 204 5.89 26.68 -12.03
CA ILE A 204 6.89 25.62 -11.89
C ILE A 204 6.89 25.10 -10.46
N ASN A 205 6.79 23.77 -10.33
CA ASN A 205 6.80 23.08 -9.05
C ASN A 205 7.78 21.91 -9.05
N GLU A 206 8.03 21.33 -7.88
CA GLU A 206 8.81 20.11 -7.79
C GLU A 206 7.97 18.90 -8.21
N TYR A 207 8.58 17.94 -8.92
CA TYR A 207 7.87 16.73 -9.33
C TYR A 207 7.82 15.70 -8.20
N LEU A 208 6.84 15.84 -7.31
CA LEU A 208 6.61 14.91 -6.20
C LEU A 208 5.84 13.67 -6.68
N THR A 209 6.12 12.50 -6.08
CA THR A 209 5.24 11.31 -6.19
C THR A 209 3.82 11.63 -5.73
N ARG A 210 2.85 10.77 -6.08
CA ARG A 210 1.46 10.98 -5.65
C ARG A 210 1.34 11.03 -4.12
N PHE A 211 2.04 10.14 -3.43
CA PHE A 211 2.07 10.07 -1.98
C PHE A 211 2.63 11.36 -1.36
N ARG A 212 3.81 11.81 -1.79
CA ARG A 212 4.42 13.05 -1.29
C ARG A 212 3.61 14.30 -1.64
N ALA A 213 3.08 14.38 -2.86
CA ALA A 213 2.19 15.48 -3.24
C ALA A 213 0.95 15.55 -2.33
N HIS A 214 0.42 14.41 -1.91
CA HIS A 214 -0.69 14.33 -0.98
C HIS A 214 -0.32 14.81 0.43
N ILE A 215 0.85 14.40 0.96
CA ILE A 215 1.38 14.93 2.23
C ILE A 215 1.56 16.45 2.14
N PHE A 216 2.20 16.94 1.07
CA PHE A 216 2.46 18.37 0.89
C PHE A 216 1.17 19.18 0.74
N LYS A 217 0.13 18.62 0.11
CA LYS A 217 -1.20 19.23 0.06
C LYS A 217 -1.78 19.42 1.46
N ASN A 218 -1.65 18.43 2.34
CA ASN A 218 -2.13 18.53 3.72
C ASN A 218 -1.28 19.51 4.55
N ALA A 219 0.05 19.53 4.37
CA ALA A 219 0.90 20.52 5.03
C ALA A 219 0.50 21.96 4.65
N ARG A 220 0.18 22.21 3.37
CA ARG A 220 -0.35 23.51 2.92
C ARG A 220 -1.70 23.87 3.54
N LYS A 221 -2.56 22.88 3.85
CA LYS A 221 -3.81 23.13 4.59
C LYS A 221 -3.49 23.59 6.01
N SER A 222 -2.60 22.88 6.72
CA SER A 222 -2.18 23.27 8.06
C SER A 222 -1.52 24.65 8.10
N PHE A 223 -0.75 25.01 7.07
CA PHE A 223 -0.20 26.35 6.92
C PHE A 223 -1.31 27.41 6.80
N LYS A 224 -2.30 27.18 5.93
CA LYS A 224 -3.47 28.08 5.78
C LYS A 224 -4.31 28.18 7.06
N SER A 225 -4.42 27.08 7.80
CA SER A 225 -5.12 27.00 9.09
C SER A 225 -4.26 27.49 10.26
N ASN A 226 -3.12 28.15 10.00
CA ASN A 226 -2.29 28.75 11.04
C ASN A 226 -1.71 27.74 12.06
N LEU A 227 -1.65 26.45 11.73
CA LEU A 227 -1.12 25.39 12.60
C LEU A 227 0.41 25.22 12.47
N ILE A 228 0.98 25.69 11.36
CA ILE A 228 2.41 25.72 11.09
C ILE A 228 2.77 27.07 10.47
N ASN A 229 4.01 27.54 10.64
CA ASN A 229 4.47 28.81 10.09
C ASN A 229 5.04 28.72 8.68
N GLY A 230 5.27 27.50 8.18
CA GLY A 230 5.73 27.33 6.81
C GLY A 230 5.74 25.89 6.35
N CYS A 231 5.67 25.69 5.04
CA CYS A 231 5.90 24.40 4.40
C CYS A 231 6.49 24.58 3.00
N TRP A 232 7.46 23.76 2.63
CA TRP A 232 8.07 23.76 1.29
C TRP A 232 8.62 22.39 0.94
N THR A 233 9.03 22.23 -0.31
CA THR A 233 9.74 21.03 -0.76
C THR A 233 11.14 21.36 -1.25
N ARG A 234 12.05 20.41 -1.09
CA ARG A 234 13.40 20.47 -1.62
C ARG A 234 13.89 19.05 -1.88
N ASP A 235 14.28 18.77 -3.12
CA ASP A 235 14.81 17.47 -3.55
C ASP A 235 13.83 16.31 -3.28
N GLY A 236 12.56 16.55 -3.57
CA GLY A 236 11.47 15.61 -3.32
C GLY A 236 11.16 15.39 -1.83
N LYS A 237 11.80 16.10 -0.91
CA LYS A 237 11.55 16.02 0.54
C LYS A 237 10.67 17.17 0.98
N ILE A 238 9.81 16.93 1.96
CA ILE A 238 8.85 17.92 2.47
C ILE A 238 9.34 18.41 3.82
N PHE A 239 9.38 19.72 3.99
CA PHE A 239 9.77 20.39 5.22
C PHE A 239 8.61 21.24 5.71
N ILE A 240 8.43 21.25 7.03
CA ILE A 240 7.54 22.16 7.72
C ILE A 240 8.35 23.00 8.71
N ARG A 241 7.85 24.21 8.97
CA ARG A 241 8.32 25.05 10.06
C ARG A 241 7.21 25.10 11.11
N GLU A 242 7.53 24.61 12.30
CA GLU A 242 6.59 24.59 13.42
C GLU A 242 6.20 26.01 13.82
N ARG A 243 5.01 26.12 14.43
CA ARG A 243 4.51 27.35 15.02
C ARG A 243 4.57 27.22 16.53
N LYS A 244 5.26 28.13 17.20
CA LYS A 244 5.29 28.22 18.67
C LYS A 244 3.97 28.79 19.22
N PRO A 245 3.68 28.62 20.53
CA PRO A 245 2.47 29.16 21.15
C PRO A 245 2.31 30.68 20.99
N ASP A 246 3.41 31.42 20.94
CA ASP A 246 3.46 32.87 20.70
C ASP A 246 3.25 33.25 19.22
N GLY A 247 3.09 32.27 18.33
CA GLY A 247 2.95 32.46 16.88
C GLY A 247 4.26 32.61 16.12
N THR A 248 5.41 32.59 16.80
CA THR A 248 6.72 32.73 16.16
C THR A 248 7.23 31.41 15.59
N ASP A 249 8.30 31.50 14.80
CA ASP A 249 8.92 30.38 14.12
C ASP A 249 9.55 29.37 15.11
N GLY A 250 9.17 28.11 14.93
CA GLY A 250 9.72 26.94 15.61
C GLY A 250 10.76 26.18 14.79
N SER A 251 11.00 24.92 15.15
CA SER A 251 11.90 24.01 14.45
C SER A 251 11.46 23.75 13.01
N ILE A 252 12.46 23.46 12.16
CA ILE A 252 12.24 22.99 10.80
C ILE A 252 12.41 21.48 10.80
N THR A 253 11.35 20.76 10.45
CA THR A 253 11.34 19.29 10.49
C THR A 253 10.98 18.73 9.11
N ARG A 254 11.70 17.68 8.68
CA ARG A 254 11.33 16.90 7.50
C ARG A 254 10.19 15.96 7.88
N ILE A 255 9.14 15.93 7.08
CA ILE A 255 8.02 14.99 7.25
C ILE A 255 7.98 13.97 6.11
N HIS A 256 7.56 12.75 6.45
CA HIS A 256 7.36 11.61 5.56
C HIS A 256 5.93 11.05 5.66
N SER A 257 5.13 11.50 6.62
CA SER A 257 3.72 11.09 6.78
C SER A 257 2.83 12.26 7.20
N LYS A 258 1.52 12.10 6.94
CA LYS A 258 0.48 13.07 7.34
C LYS A 258 0.35 13.20 8.85
N VAL A 259 0.59 12.12 9.59
CA VAL A 259 0.50 12.10 11.07
C VAL A 259 1.53 13.02 11.74
N GLN A 260 2.61 13.37 11.03
CA GLN A 260 3.63 14.29 11.53
C GLN A 260 3.27 15.76 11.30
N ILE A 261 2.15 16.05 10.63
CA ILE A 261 1.70 17.41 10.36
C ILE A 261 0.91 17.91 11.59
N PRO A 262 1.30 19.03 12.22
CA PRO A 262 0.55 19.60 13.32
C PRO A 262 -0.93 19.86 12.98
N GLY A 263 -1.82 19.39 13.88
CA GLY A 263 -3.27 19.48 13.77
C GLY A 263 -3.90 18.59 12.69
N TYR A 264 -3.14 17.69 12.05
CA TYR A 264 -3.73 16.65 11.21
C TYR A 264 -4.53 15.67 12.07
N LYS A 265 -5.81 15.51 11.72
CA LYS A 265 -6.69 14.50 12.31
C LYS A 265 -7.01 13.47 11.23
N PRO A 266 -6.58 12.20 11.38
CA PRO A 266 -6.94 11.17 10.42
C PRO A 266 -8.46 10.95 10.43
N SER A 267 -9.02 10.71 9.25
CA SER A 267 -10.42 10.28 9.13
C SER A 267 -10.61 8.91 9.79
N PRO A 268 -11.80 8.56 10.33
CA PRO A 268 -12.10 7.20 10.77
C PRO A 268 -11.80 6.13 9.71
N GLU A 269 -11.99 6.45 8.41
CA GLU A 269 -11.65 5.56 7.30
C GLU A 269 -10.14 5.37 7.12
N GLU A 270 -9.33 6.39 7.44
CA GLU A 270 -7.86 6.30 7.35
C GLU A 270 -7.24 5.53 8.53
N LEU A 271 -8.02 5.29 9.59
CA LEU A 271 -7.63 4.51 10.76
C LEU A 271 -7.95 3.02 10.61
N GLN A 272 -8.76 2.64 9.62
CA GLN A 272 -9.01 1.23 9.35
C GLN A 272 -7.86 0.64 8.52
N PRO A 273 -7.30 -0.53 8.90
CA PRO A 273 -6.42 -1.25 8.01
C PRO A 273 -7.18 -1.53 6.71
N GLU A 274 -6.61 -1.19 5.55
CA GLU A 274 -7.20 -1.52 4.25
C GLU A 274 -7.45 -3.03 4.21
N SER A 275 -8.70 -3.45 4.44
CA SER A 275 -9.10 -4.84 4.24
C SER A 275 -9.00 -5.12 2.76
N LYS A 276 -7.98 -5.87 2.35
CA LYS A 276 -7.79 -6.31 0.97
C LYS A 276 -8.72 -7.46 0.56
N TYR A 277 -9.62 -7.88 1.44
CA TYR A 277 -10.60 -8.92 1.19
C TYR A 277 -11.99 -8.37 1.55
N PRO A 278 -12.78 -7.92 0.56
CA PRO A 278 -14.22 -7.85 0.77
C PRO A 278 -14.74 -9.27 1.01
N GLU A 279 -15.62 -9.42 2.00
CA GLU A 279 -16.35 -10.67 2.29
C GLU A 279 -17.10 -11.21 1.06
#